data_AF-A0A1E9VQE3-F1
#
_entry.id   AF-A0A1E9VQE3-F1
#
_cell.length_a   1.000
_cell.length_b   1.000
_cell.length_c   1.000
_cell.angle_alpha   90.00
_cell.angle_beta   90.00
_cell.angle_gamma   90.00
#
_symmetry.space_group_name_H-M   'P 1'
#
loop_
_entity.id
_entity.type
_entity.pdbx_description
1 polymer ?
#
loop_
_entity_poly.entity_id
_entity_poly.type
_entity_poly.pdbx_seq_one_letter_code
_entity_poly.pdbx_strand_id
1 'polypeptide(L)'
;MPTIQATKSHPMINLADEMPSILFDTHPSRLNYAQQQRITRLCIRCALLLMQYGAESVVVVDLTKRLGAALGIDGVECGLSFNAVTLTTLYQGRCITTVRNTVHQGINVSILVQIQQIILSAENHQANQSHCLNTQSHDACISSVEQGFDAIYQTVYSNHLVSFFVGVSCASFAYLNGATLVIALITFIASFVAMRLRMYLLKQHFNPFVVAMITAFTATLLAALAYFLNLGTNADIAVAASVLLLVPSFPIINALSDILKGYMNMGVGRWMFATMLTLSACVGIVMTLIFLRIPHWGL
;
A
#
# COMPACT_ATOMS: atom_id res chain seq x y z
N MET A 1 -26.91 9.84 95.22
CA MET A 1 -26.07 8.64 95.41
C MET A 1 -26.05 7.87 94.10
N PRO A 2 -24.92 7.23 93.74
CA PRO A 2 -23.67 7.81 93.22
C PRO A 2 -23.68 7.75 91.65
N THR A 3 -22.63 7.98 90.85
CA THR A 3 -21.19 8.25 91.07
C THR A 3 -20.68 9.26 90.02
N ILE A 4 -19.41 9.66 90.09
CA ILE A 4 -18.68 10.46 89.09
C ILE A 4 -17.55 9.61 88.49
N GLN A 5 -17.28 9.73 87.18
CA GLN A 5 -15.94 9.66 86.55
C GLN A 5 -16.10 10.09 85.06
N ALA A 6 -15.62 11.24 84.58
CA ALA A 6 -14.26 11.82 84.52
C ALA A 6 -13.49 11.48 83.22
N THR A 7 -13.65 12.38 82.23
CA THR A 7 -12.63 12.88 81.27
C THR A 7 -11.56 11.94 80.67
N LYS A 8 -11.48 11.91 79.33
CA LYS A 8 -10.24 12.27 78.58
C LYS A 8 -10.51 12.58 77.10
N SER A 9 -9.70 13.47 76.54
CA SER A 9 -9.70 13.92 75.14
C SER A 9 -8.71 13.13 74.27
N HIS A 10 -9.01 12.98 72.98
CA HIS A 10 -8.16 13.29 71.80
C HIS A 10 -8.65 12.56 70.52
N PRO A 11 -8.32 13.06 69.30
CA PRO A 11 -9.07 12.74 68.09
C PRO A 11 -8.55 11.51 67.32
N MET A 12 -9.43 10.89 66.52
CA MET A 12 -9.08 10.08 65.35
C MET A 12 -9.82 10.70 64.15
N ILE A 13 -9.13 11.32 63.19
CA ILE A 13 -8.39 10.72 62.06
C ILE A 13 -9.37 10.15 61.01
N ASN A 14 -9.19 10.62 59.78
CA ASN A 14 -10.10 10.45 58.65
C ASN A 14 -10.32 8.97 58.29
N LEU A 15 -11.58 8.54 58.21
CA LEU A 15 -11.96 7.21 57.75
C LEU A 15 -12.03 7.17 56.21
N ALA A 16 -10.87 7.26 55.56
CA ALA A 16 -10.77 7.34 54.10
C ALA A 16 -9.49 6.66 53.58
N ASP A 17 -9.24 5.41 53.97
CA ASP A 17 -8.13 4.62 53.43
C ASP A 17 -8.35 3.09 53.55
N GLU A 18 -9.44 2.59 52.96
CA GLU A 18 -9.63 1.15 52.66
C GLU A 18 -10.01 0.96 51.19
N MET A 19 -9.02 1.02 50.30
CA MET A 19 -9.06 0.38 48.99
C MET A 19 -7.93 -0.65 48.89
N PRO A 20 -8.22 -1.93 48.54
CA PRO A 20 -7.20 -2.98 48.56
C PRO A 20 -6.17 -2.81 47.45
N SER A 21 -4.92 -2.60 47.85
CA SER A 21 -3.76 -2.35 47.00
C SER A 21 -3.14 -3.63 46.41
N ILE A 22 -3.94 -4.47 45.74
CA ILE A 22 -3.50 -5.79 45.24
C ILE A 22 -4.02 -6.08 43.82
N LEU A 23 -3.48 -5.40 42.79
CA LEU A 23 -3.45 -5.89 41.39
C LEU A 23 -2.61 -5.03 40.41
N PHE A 24 -1.47 -4.48 40.86
CA PHE A 24 -0.48 -3.88 39.96
C PHE A 24 0.84 -4.64 40.03
N ASP A 25 0.97 -5.69 39.21
CA ASP A 25 2.26 -6.32 38.94
C ASP A 25 3.26 -5.28 38.44
N THR A 26 4.33 -5.08 39.20
CA THR A 26 5.41 -4.15 38.88
C THR A 26 6.37 -4.78 37.86
N HIS A 27 5.92 -4.95 36.62
CA HIS A 27 6.81 -5.34 35.52
C HIS A 27 7.79 -4.20 35.16
N PRO A 28 9.12 -4.47 35.12
CA PRO A 28 10.15 -3.43 35.02
C PRO A 28 10.48 -3.05 33.58
N SER A 29 9.58 -2.31 32.91
CA SER A 29 9.89 -1.54 31.68
C SER A 29 8.73 -0.64 31.22
N ARG A 30 8.25 0.27 32.09
CA ARG A 30 7.17 1.21 31.71
C ARG A 30 7.60 2.15 30.58
N LEU A 31 7.10 1.92 29.37
CA LEU A 31 7.25 2.86 28.25
C LEU A 31 6.65 4.22 28.63
N ASN A 32 7.45 5.27 28.51
CA ASN A 32 6.98 6.64 28.73
C ASN A 32 5.98 7.02 27.62
N TYR A 33 5.05 7.94 27.90
CA TYR A 33 4.09 8.45 26.93
C TYR A 33 4.77 8.96 25.64
N ALA A 34 5.91 9.65 25.77
CA ALA A 34 6.71 10.10 24.63
C ALA A 34 7.26 8.95 23.77
N GLN A 35 7.65 7.82 24.38
CA GLN A 35 8.11 6.62 23.66
C GLN A 35 6.93 5.93 22.95
N GLN A 36 5.80 5.72 23.65
CA GLN A 36 4.57 5.20 23.04
C GLN A 36 4.13 6.07 21.85
N GLN A 37 4.19 7.40 21.96
CA GLN A 37 3.88 8.32 20.87
C GLN A 37 4.87 8.22 19.70
N ARG A 38 6.18 8.01 19.96
CA ARG A 38 7.19 7.78 18.92
C ARG A 38 6.94 6.46 18.18
N ILE A 39 6.69 5.37 18.89
CA ILE A 39 6.34 4.07 18.30
C ILE A 39 5.04 4.18 17.49
N THR A 40 3.99 4.82 18.03
CA THR A 40 2.73 5.07 17.32
C THR A 40 2.94 5.80 15.99
N ARG A 41 3.85 6.79 15.96
CA ARG A 41 4.24 7.50 14.72
C ARG A 41 4.98 6.59 13.72
N LEU A 42 5.82 5.67 14.19
CA LEU A 42 6.50 4.68 13.32
C LEU A 42 5.51 3.65 12.77
N CYS A 43 4.62 3.10 13.60
CA CYS A 43 3.59 2.16 13.17
C CYS A 43 2.66 2.77 12.10
N ILE A 44 2.16 4.01 12.31
CA ILE A 44 1.31 4.64 11.29
C ILE A 44 2.10 5.06 10.03
N ARG A 45 3.38 5.44 10.15
CA ARG A 45 4.27 5.67 8.98
C ARG A 45 4.46 4.38 8.18
N CYS A 46 4.68 3.25 8.85
CA CYS A 46 4.77 1.93 8.23
C CYS A 46 3.48 1.60 7.46
N ALA A 47 2.32 1.66 8.13
CA ALA A 47 1.02 1.38 7.52
C ALA A 47 0.73 2.28 6.30
N LEU A 48 1.03 3.58 6.40
CA LEU A 48 0.91 4.53 5.28
C LEU A 48 1.78 4.14 4.09
N LEU A 49 3.06 3.85 4.30
CA LEU A 49 3.99 3.50 3.22
C LEU A 49 3.57 2.19 2.55
N LEU A 50 3.24 1.16 3.33
CA LEU A 50 2.72 -0.11 2.82
C LEU A 50 1.47 0.12 1.94
N MET A 51 0.51 0.91 2.41
CA MET A 51 -0.74 1.19 1.69
C MET A 51 -0.53 2.03 0.42
N GLN A 52 0.34 3.06 0.46
CA GLN A 52 0.67 3.90 -0.69
C GLN A 52 1.38 3.13 -1.82
N TYR A 53 2.28 2.21 -1.46
CA TYR A 53 3.02 1.37 -2.41
C TYR A 53 2.27 0.12 -2.87
N GLY A 54 0.99 -0.02 -2.49
CA GLY A 54 0.08 -1.02 -3.03
C GLY A 54 0.04 -2.35 -2.27
N ALA A 55 0.49 -2.43 -1.03
CA ALA A 55 0.35 -3.65 -0.23
C ALA A 55 -1.12 -4.05 -0.04
N GLU A 56 -1.37 -5.35 0.12
CA GLU A 56 -2.68 -5.89 0.45
C GLU A 56 -3.10 -5.45 1.87
N SER A 57 -4.39 -5.17 2.11
CA SER A 57 -4.86 -4.60 3.39
C SER A 57 -4.53 -5.50 4.59
N VAL A 58 -4.65 -6.82 4.44
CA VAL A 58 -4.28 -7.77 5.51
C VAL A 58 -2.79 -7.71 5.85
N VAL A 59 -1.92 -7.52 4.85
CA VAL A 59 -0.47 -7.39 5.02
C VAL A 59 -0.13 -6.05 5.68
N VAL A 60 -0.84 -4.98 5.33
CA VAL A 60 -0.70 -3.66 6.01
C VAL A 60 -1.02 -3.80 7.50
N VAL A 61 -2.13 -4.46 7.87
CA VAL A 61 -2.50 -4.66 9.28
C VAL A 61 -1.50 -5.58 9.99
N ASP A 62 -1.20 -6.76 9.44
CA ASP A 62 -0.29 -7.74 10.06
C ASP A 62 1.09 -7.14 10.36
N LEU A 63 1.75 -6.58 9.34
CA LEU A 63 3.08 -5.98 9.48
C LEU A 63 3.09 -4.83 10.48
N THR A 64 2.01 -4.05 10.56
CA THR A 64 1.90 -2.94 11.51
C THR A 64 1.68 -3.42 12.94
N LYS A 65 0.87 -4.47 13.15
CA LYS A 65 0.71 -5.12 14.46
C LYS A 65 2.02 -5.75 14.94
N ARG A 66 2.70 -6.48 14.05
CA ARG A 66 4.01 -7.08 14.29
C ARG A 66 5.09 -6.06 14.64
N LEU A 67 5.16 -4.94 13.91
CA LEU A 67 6.08 -3.84 14.24
C LEU A 67 5.78 -3.23 15.63
N GLY A 68 4.51 -3.09 16.00
CA GLY A 68 4.12 -2.61 17.33
C GLY A 68 4.56 -3.56 18.45
N ALA A 69 4.35 -4.86 18.26
CA ALA A 69 4.79 -5.90 19.18
C ALA A 69 6.33 -5.98 19.29
N ALA A 70 7.04 -5.87 18.16
CA ALA A 70 8.50 -5.80 18.10
C ALA A 70 9.08 -4.62 18.91
N LEU A 71 8.35 -3.49 18.91
CA LEU A 71 8.66 -2.29 19.67
C LEU A 71 8.03 -2.27 21.08
N GLY A 72 7.61 -3.42 21.61
CA GLY A 72 7.20 -3.56 23.02
C GLY A 72 5.85 -2.97 23.41
N ILE A 73 4.93 -2.78 22.45
CA ILE A 73 3.54 -2.38 22.74
C ILE A 73 2.64 -3.61 22.88
N ASP A 74 1.78 -3.62 23.90
CA ASP A 74 0.88 -4.73 24.23
C ASP A 74 -0.09 -5.08 23.09
N GLY A 75 -0.60 -4.07 22.38
CA GLY A 75 -1.47 -4.26 21.23
C GLY A 75 -1.52 -3.06 20.29
N VAL A 76 -1.75 -3.32 19.01
CA VAL A 76 -2.01 -2.29 18.00
C VAL A 76 -3.28 -2.64 17.24
N GLU A 77 -4.21 -1.69 17.14
CA GLU A 77 -5.38 -1.79 16.29
C GLU A 77 -5.27 -0.85 15.10
N CYS A 78 -5.63 -1.34 13.92
CA CYS A 78 -5.44 -0.66 12.64
C CYS A 78 -6.73 -0.73 11.82
N GLY A 79 -7.35 0.42 11.58
CA GLY A 79 -8.50 0.60 10.70
C GLY A 79 -8.05 1.18 9.37
N LEU A 80 -8.32 0.47 8.27
CA LEU A 80 -7.97 0.91 6.92
C LEU A 80 -9.20 1.42 6.16
N SER A 81 -9.01 2.51 5.43
CA SER A 81 -10.00 3.11 4.54
C SER A 81 -9.30 3.64 3.31
N PHE A 82 -9.97 3.68 2.15
CA PHE A 82 -9.31 3.99 0.86
C PHE A 82 -8.45 5.27 0.83
N ASN A 83 -8.83 6.28 1.62
CA ASN A 83 -8.11 7.55 1.74
C ASN A 83 -7.40 7.75 3.10
N ALA A 84 -7.52 6.84 4.07
CA ALA A 84 -7.01 7.09 5.42
C ALA A 84 -6.62 5.80 6.18
N VAL A 85 -5.55 5.92 6.97
CA VAL A 85 -5.15 4.93 7.96
C VAL A 85 -5.44 5.48 9.36
N THR A 86 -6.18 4.71 10.15
CA THR A 86 -6.43 4.96 11.57
C THR A 86 -5.67 3.91 12.38
N LEU A 87 -4.85 4.34 13.33
CA LEU A 87 -4.04 3.44 14.16
C LEU A 87 -4.14 3.82 15.63
N THR A 88 -4.39 2.84 16.48
CA THR A 88 -4.43 2.94 17.93
C THR A 88 -3.38 2.02 18.53
N THR A 89 -2.48 2.55 19.36
CA THR A 89 -1.62 1.72 20.21
C THR A 89 -2.22 1.60 21.61
N LEU A 90 -2.23 0.38 22.14
CA LEU A 90 -2.68 0.06 23.49
C LEU A 90 -1.47 -0.37 24.32
N TYR A 91 -1.25 0.30 25.44
CA TYR A 91 -0.17 -0.04 26.37
C TYR A 91 -0.56 0.28 27.82
N GLN A 92 -0.64 -0.74 28.68
CA GLN A 92 -0.98 -0.61 30.10
C GLN A 92 -2.23 0.27 30.35
N GLY A 93 -3.32 0.00 29.60
CA GLY A 93 -4.58 0.75 29.67
C GLY A 93 -4.57 2.13 29.01
N ARG A 94 -3.42 2.63 28.53
CA ARG A 94 -3.32 3.89 27.77
C ARG A 94 -3.48 3.62 26.28
N CYS A 95 -4.40 4.33 25.64
CA CYS A 95 -4.63 4.28 24.20
C CYS A 95 -4.16 5.58 23.53
N ILE A 96 -3.35 5.49 22.48
CA ILE A 96 -3.02 6.64 21.62
C ILE A 96 -3.52 6.35 20.20
N THR A 97 -4.58 7.04 19.81
CA THR A 97 -5.15 6.97 18.45
C THR A 97 -4.59 8.08 17.57
N THR A 98 -4.17 7.74 16.35
CA THR A 98 -3.74 8.68 15.33
C THR A 98 -4.38 8.34 13.98
N VAL A 99 -4.69 9.36 13.19
CA VAL A 99 -5.25 9.21 11.84
C VAL A 99 -4.35 9.94 10.85
N ARG A 100 -4.13 9.35 9.68
CA ARG A 100 -3.35 9.95 8.59
C ARG A 100 -4.02 9.70 7.25
N ASN A 101 -4.11 10.77 6.46
CA ASN A 101 -4.61 10.71 5.08
C ASN A 101 -3.55 10.07 4.18
N THR A 102 -3.96 9.19 3.27
CA THR A 102 -3.07 8.61 2.25
C THR A 102 -3.05 9.48 1.00
N VAL A 103 -1.85 9.74 0.48
CA VAL A 103 -1.63 10.49 -0.75
C VAL A 103 -0.76 9.63 -1.67
N HIS A 104 -1.07 9.63 -2.97
CA HIS A 104 -0.52 8.74 -3.99
C HIS A 104 -0.81 7.23 -3.80
N GLN A 105 -1.10 6.58 -4.93
CA GLN A 105 -1.32 5.14 -5.04
C GLN A 105 -0.49 4.68 -6.25
N GLY A 106 0.74 4.21 -5.98
CA GLY A 106 1.71 3.84 -7.02
C GLY A 106 2.46 2.59 -6.59
N ILE A 107 2.42 1.54 -7.42
CA ILE A 107 2.89 0.21 -7.01
C ILE A 107 4.43 0.19 -6.97
N ASN A 108 5.02 -0.13 -5.82
CA ASN A 108 6.46 -0.40 -5.73
C ASN A 108 6.77 -1.54 -4.74
N VAL A 109 6.98 -2.73 -5.30
CA VAL A 109 7.30 -3.95 -4.55
C VAL A 109 8.67 -3.88 -3.89
N SER A 110 9.65 -3.14 -4.45
CA SER A 110 10.98 -3.00 -3.83
C SER A 110 10.91 -2.28 -2.49
N ILE A 111 10.03 -1.28 -2.35
CA ILE A 111 9.83 -0.57 -1.08
C ILE A 111 9.05 -1.45 -0.08
N LEU A 112 8.06 -2.21 -0.54
CA LEU A 112 7.35 -3.19 0.28
C LEU A 112 8.31 -4.23 0.92
N VAL A 113 9.25 -4.75 0.14
CA VAL A 113 10.29 -5.67 0.63
C VAL A 113 11.25 -5.00 1.62
N GLN A 114 11.69 -3.76 1.35
CA GLN A 114 12.52 -3.00 2.31
C GLN A 114 11.81 -2.82 3.66
N ILE A 115 10.52 -2.48 3.67
CA ILE A 115 9.73 -2.35 4.91
C ILE A 115 9.63 -3.69 5.65
N GLN A 116 9.37 -4.78 4.93
CA GLN A 116 9.35 -6.13 5.53
C GLN A 116 10.69 -6.50 6.15
N GLN A 117 11.81 -6.17 5.50
CA GLN A 117 13.16 -6.40 6.05
C GLN A 117 13.43 -5.57 7.32
N ILE A 118 12.99 -4.32 7.37
CA ILE A 118 13.08 -3.47 8.57
C ILE A 118 12.30 -4.11 9.74
N ILE A 119 11.07 -4.58 9.50
CA ILE A 119 10.25 -5.23 10.54
C ILE A 119 10.88 -6.55 11.00
N LEU A 120 11.30 -7.42 10.08
CA LEU A 120 11.99 -8.68 10.40
C LEU A 120 13.27 -8.43 11.21
N SER A 121 14.03 -7.37 10.89
CA SER A 121 15.19 -7.00 11.69
C SER A 121 14.81 -6.56 13.10
N ALA A 122 13.74 -5.77 13.27
CA ALA A 122 13.25 -5.35 14.59
C ALA A 122 12.79 -6.55 15.43
N GLU A 123 12.04 -7.48 14.86
CA GLU A 123 11.61 -8.74 15.51
C GLU A 123 12.81 -9.57 15.97
N ASN A 124 13.83 -9.74 15.10
CA ASN A 124 15.05 -10.46 15.45
C ASN A 124 15.85 -9.77 16.57
N HIS A 125 15.90 -8.43 16.60
CA HIS A 125 16.53 -7.70 17.70
C HIS A 125 15.78 -7.91 19.02
N GLN A 126 14.44 -7.88 19.02
CA GLN A 126 13.63 -8.16 20.20
C GLN A 126 13.86 -9.59 20.72
N ALA A 127 13.82 -10.58 19.83
CA ALA A 127 14.02 -11.99 20.17
C ALA A 127 15.38 -12.24 20.82
N ASN A 128 16.46 -11.66 20.26
CA ASN A 128 17.81 -11.75 20.82
C ASN A 128 18.00 -10.94 22.11
N GLN A 129 17.25 -9.85 22.30
CA GLN A 129 17.37 -8.94 23.44
C GLN A 129 16.55 -9.37 24.66
N SER A 130 15.64 -10.34 24.52
CA SER A 130 14.86 -10.93 25.63
C SER A 130 15.72 -11.58 26.74
N HIS A 131 17.05 -11.70 26.54
CA HIS A 131 18.01 -12.15 27.55
C HIS A 131 18.71 -10.99 28.32
N CYS A 132 18.62 -9.74 27.87
CA CYS A 132 19.37 -8.59 28.40
C CYS A 132 18.50 -7.31 28.50
N LEU A 133 17.70 -7.21 29.56
CA LEU A 133 16.76 -6.10 29.80
C LEU A 133 17.46 -4.80 30.24
N ASN A 134 17.70 -3.87 29.31
CA ASN A 134 18.12 -2.49 29.62
C ASN A 134 17.29 -1.47 28.83
N THR A 135 16.67 -0.48 29.49
CA THR A 135 15.84 0.56 28.83
C THR A 135 16.55 1.28 27.67
N GLN A 136 17.86 1.51 27.83
CA GLN A 136 18.69 2.20 26.84
C GLN A 136 18.84 1.43 25.51
N SER A 137 18.71 0.10 25.51
CA SER A 137 18.76 -0.72 24.29
C SER A 137 17.45 -0.70 23.51
N HIS A 138 16.34 -0.35 24.18
CA HIS A 138 15.03 -0.25 23.56
C HIS A 138 14.87 1.06 22.75
N ASP A 139 15.31 2.20 23.31
CA ASP A 139 15.37 3.47 22.56
C ASP A 139 16.30 3.37 21.34
N ALA A 140 17.40 2.60 21.46
CA ALA A 140 18.28 2.29 20.33
C ALA A 140 17.56 1.51 19.21
N CYS A 141 16.76 0.49 19.56
CA CYS A 141 15.95 -0.24 18.59
C CYS A 141 14.95 0.68 17.87
N ILE A 142 14.25 1.55 18.60
CA ILE A 142 13.32 2.54 18.02
C ILE A 142 14.07 3.46 17.04
N SER A 143 15.28 3.94 17.38
CA SER A 143 16.07 4.77 16.46
C SER A 143 16.58 4.00 15.22
N SER A 144 16.97 2.74 15.35
CA SER A 144 17.40 1.92 14.21
C SER A 144 16.25 1.69 13.22
N VAL A 145 15.03 1.48 13.72
CA VAL A 145 13.83 1.36 12.89
C VAL A 145 13.49 2.69 12.21
N GLU A 146 13.56 3.81 12.94
CA GLU A 146 13.33 5.15 12.38
C GLU A 146 14.34 5.47 11.25
N GLN A 147 15.63 5.21 11.49
CA GLN A 147 16.70 5.34 10.48
C GLN A 147 16.48 4.40 9.29
N GLY A 148 16.00 3.17 9.52
CA GLY A 148 15.61 2.24 8.46
C GLY A 148 14.51 2.80 7.57
N PHE A 149 13.46 3.40 8.15
CA PHE A 149 12.38 4.06 7.41
C PHE A 149 12.82 5.34 6.68
N ASP A 150 13.85 6.04 7.17
CA ASP A 150 14.46 7.20 6.51
C ASP A 150 15.43 6.82 5.39
N ALA A 151 16.05 5.64 5.48
CA ALA A 151 16.95 5.10 4.46
C ALA A 151 16.24 4.39 3.28
N ILE A 152 14.90 4.30 3.30
CA ILE A 152 14.12 3.71 2.20
C ILE A 152 14.36 4.49 0.92
N TYR A 153 14.89 3.81 -0.10
CA TYR A 153 15.17 4.40 -1.41
C TYR A 153 14.29 3.77 -2.50
N GLN A 154 13.89 4.60 -3.46
CA GLN A 154 13.14 4.17 -4.62
C GLN A 154 14.10 3.67 -5.71
N THR A 155 14.08 2.37 -5.99
CA THR A 155 14.67 1.81 -7.21
C THR A 155 13.85 2.24 -8.42
N VAL A 156 14.50 2.83 -9.43
CA VAL A 156 13.86 3.28 -10.68
C VAL A 156 14.60 2.69 -11.87
N TYR A 157 13.93 1.83 -12.63
CA TYR A 157 14.45 1.32 -13.90
C TYR A 157 14.39 2.39 -15.00
N SER A 158 15.32 2.34 -15.96
CA SER A 158 15.34 3.30 -17.05
C SER A 158 14.08 3.18 -17.92
N ASN A 159 13.46 4.32 -18.24
CA ASN A 159 12.21 4.37 -19.02
C ASN A 159 12.31 3.62 -20.37
N HIS A 160 13.49 3.60 -20.98
CA HIS A 160 13.74 2.90 -22.24
C HIS A 160 13.67 1.38 -22.08
N LEU A 161 14.30 0.85 -21.02
CA LEU A 161 14.31 -0.59 -20.71
C LEU A 161 12.91 -1.09 -20.36
N VAL A 162 12.16 -0.34 -19.54
CA VAL A 162 10.75 -0.66 -19.22
C VAL A 162 9.89 -0.69 -20.49
N SER A 163 10.02 0.32 -21.36
CA SER A 163 9.26 0.36 -22.62
C SER A 163 9.57 -0.83 -23.53
N PHE A 164 10.84 -1.23 -23.60
CA PHE A 164 11.30 -2.36 -24.40
C PHE A 164 10.68 -3.68 -23.93
N PHE A 165 10.79 -4.03 -22.64
CA PHE A 165 10.24 -5.28 -22.11
C PHE A 165 8.70 -5.34 -22.19
N VAL A 166 8.01 -4.21 -22.00
CA VAL A 166 6.55 -4.13 -22.21
C VAL A 166 6.20 -4.39 -23.69
N GLY A 167 6.95 -3.78 -24.62
CA GLY A 167 6.78 -4.05 -26.05
C GLY A 167 6.97 -5.53 -26.40
N VAL A 168 8.02 -6.18 -25.88
CA VAL A 168 8.27 -7.62 -26.07
C VAL A 168 7.14 -8.46 -25.49
N SER A 169 6.61 -8.10 -24.32
CA SER A 169 5.50 -8.82 -23.68
C SER A 169 4.23 -8.75 -24.52
N CYS A 170 3.83 -7.56 -24.99
CA CYS A 170 2.66 -7.40 -25.87
C CYS A 170 2.84 -8.13 -27.22
N ALA A 171 4.03 -8.09 -27.81
CA ALA A 171 4.34 -8.81 -29.05
C ALA A 171 4.30 -10.33 -28.90
N SER A 172 4.84 -10.85 -27.79
CA SER A 172 4.77 -12.27 -27.42
C SER A 172 3.32 -12.72 -27.21
N PHE A 173 2.50 -11.91 -26.52
CA PHE A 173 1.08 -12.18 -26.36
C PHE A 173 0.33 -12.22 -27.71
N ALA A 174 0.60 -11.28 -28.62
CA ALA A 174 0.01 -11.31 -29.97
C ALA A 174 0.38 -12.60 -30.72
N TYR A 175 1.67 -13.00 -30.69
CA TYR A 175 2.16 -14.22 -31.32
C TYR A 175 1.51 -15.49 -30.74
N LEU A 176 1.37 -15.56 -29.41
CA LEU A 176 0.69 -16.68 -28.72
C LEU A 176 -0.81 -16.77 -29.04
N ASN A 177 -1.46 -15.66 -29.41
CA ASN A 177 -2.84 -15.65 -29.90
C ASN A 177 -2.96 -15.96 -31.40
N GLY A 178 -1.87 -16.35 -32.07
CA GLY A 178 -1.87 -16.76 -33.48
C GLY A 178 -1.58 -15.63 -34.48
N ALA A 179 -1.11 -14.46 -34.02
CA ALA A 179 -0.68 -13.40 -34.94
C ALA A 179 0.64 -13.74 -35.66
N THR A 180 0.75 -13.36 -36.93
CA THR A 180 2.00 -13.49 -37.70
C THR A 180 3.13 -12.68 -37.05
N LEU A 181 4.39 -13.11 -37.22
CA LEU A 181 5.59 -12.40 -36.71
C LEU A 181 5.61 -10.91 -37.08
N VAL A 182 5.11 -10.56 -38.27
CA VAL A 182 4.96 -9.17 -38.75
C VAL A 182 4.01 -8.36 -37.84
N ILE A 183 2.87 -8.93 -37.48
CA ILE A 183 1.86 -8.31 -36.61
C ILE A 183 2.38 -8.20 -35.17
N ALA A 184 3.15 -9.20 -34.70
CA ALA A 184 3.85 -9.12 -33.42
C ALA A 184 4.86 -7.95 -33.41
N LEU A 185 5.59 -7.71 -34.50
CA LEU A 185 6.52 -6.58 -34.63
C LEU A 185 5.80 -5.22 -34.68
N ILE A 186 4.64 -5.12 -35.35
CA ILE A 186 3.80 -3.91 -35.29
C ILE A 186 3.31 -3.67 -33.85
N THR A 187 2.86 -4.72 -33.16
CA THR A 187 2.42 -4.67 -31.76
C THR A 187 3.55 -4.23 -30.82
N PHE A 188 4.78 -4.71 -31.05
CA PHE A 188 5.98 -4.26 -30.34
C PHE A 188 6.18 -2.75 -30.46
N ILE A 189 6.16 -2.21 -31.68
CA ILE A 189 6.37 -0.78 -31.95
C ILE A 189 5.24 0.06 -31.33
N ALA A 190 3.99 -0.34 -31.52
CA ALA A 190 2.82 0.35 -30.96
C ALA A 190 2.90 0.44 -29.43
N SER A 191 3.16 -0.68 -28.76
CA SER A 191 3.25 -0.77 -27.30
C SER A 191 4.47 -0.03 -26.73
N PHE A 192 5.61 -0.07 -27.44
CA PHE A 192 6.82 0.66 -27.06
C PHE A 192 6.58 2.18 -27.07
N VAL A 193 5.98 2.71 -28.14
CA VAL A 193 5.65 4.14 -28.27
C VAL A 193 4.59 4.56 -27.26
N ALA A 194 3.52 3.78 -27.10
CA ALA A 194 2.47 4.05 -26.11
C ALA A 194 3.00 4.06 -24.67
N MET A 195 3.90 3.13 -24.31
CA MET A 195 4.54 3.08 -22.99
C MET A 195 5.52 4.26 -22.78
N ARG A 196 6.28 4.66 -23.81
CA ARG A 196 7.11 5.88 -23.76
C ARG A 196 6.27 7.13 -23.51
N LEU A 197 5.13 7.26 -24.19
CA LEU A 197 4.19 8.36 -24.00
C LEU A 197 3.56 8.34 -22.61
N ARG A 198 3.12 7.17 -22.13
CA ARG A 198 2.58 6.97 -20.77
C ARG A 198 3.52 7.51 -19.70
N MET A 199 4.78 7.11 -19.76
CA MET A 199 5.78 7.57 -18.81
C MET A 199 6.14 9.06 -18.93
N TYR A 200 6.04 9.64 -20.13
CA TYR A 200 6.22 11.08 -20.31
C TYR A 200 5.06 11.86 -19.65
N LEU A 201 3.81 11.47 -19.90
CA LEU A 201 2.64 12.13 -19.33
C LEU A 201 2.57 11.98 -17.80
N LEU A 202 2.94 10.81 -17.24
CA LEU A 202 3.03 10.64 -15.79
C LEU A 202 4.10 11.53 -15.14
N LYS A 203 5.22 11.78 -15.82
CA LYS A 203 6.25 12.73 -15.35
C LYS A 203 5.79 14.19 -15.38
N GLN A 204 4.79 14.51 -16.20
CA GLN A 204 4.16 15.84 -16.26
C GLN A 204 2.95 15.97 -15.31
N HIS A 205 2.79 15.05 -14.35
CA HIS A 205 1.72 15.07 -13.33
C HIS A 205 0.28 15.08 -13.89
N PHE A 206 0.05 14.59 -15.11
CA PHE A 206 -1.32 14.40 -15.63
C PHE A 206 -2.09 13.37 -14.81
N ASN A 207 -3.42 13.56 -14.72
CA ASN A 207 -4.33 12.63 -14.07
C ASN A 207 -4.23 11.22 -14.72
N PRO A 208 -4.03 10.12 -13.95
CA PRO A 208 -3.90 8.77 -14.47
C PRO A 208 -5.00 8.33 -15.44
N PHE A 209 -6.24 8.80 -15.29
CA PHE A 209 -7.34 8.50 -16.20
C PHE A 209 -7.08 9.11 -17.60
N VAL A 210 -6.73 10.39 -17.66
CA VAL A 210 -6.38 11.09 -18.92
C VAL A 210 -5.17 10.44 -19.59
N VAL A 211 -4.17 10.03 -18.80
CA VAL A 211 -3.01 9.28 -19.31
C VAL A 211 -3.45 7.94 -19.91
N ALA A 212 -4.35 7.20 -19.25
CA ALA A 212 -4.88 5.94 -19.79
C ALA A 212 -5.60 6.15 -21.12
N MET A 213 -6.45 7.18 -21.24
CA MET A 213 -7.14 7.51 -22.49
C MET A 213 -6.17 7.80 -23.65
N ILE A 214 -5.19 8.69 -23.44
CA ILE A 214 -4.23 9.08 -24.50
C ILE A 214 -3.31 7.91 -24.89
N THR A 215 -2.95 7.06 -23.93
CA THR A 215 -2.04 5.92 -24.18
C THR A 215 -2.76 4.74 -24.84
N ALA A 216 -4.04 4.50 -24.51
CA ALA A 216 -4.88 3.58 -25.27
C ALA A 216 -5.13 4.08 -26.70
N PHE A 217 -5.41 5.38 -26.89
CA PHE A 217 -5.60 5.99 -28.21
C PHE A 217 -4.37 5.81 -29.10
N THR A 218 -3.17 6.11 -28.58
CA THR A 218 -1.93 5.99 -29.36
C THR A 218 -1.48 4.55 -29.60
N ALA A 219 -1.69 3.63 -28.65
CA ALA A 219 -1.47 2.19 -28.87
C ALA A 219 -2.39 1.66 -30.00
N THR A 220 -3.68 1.94 -29.90
CA THR A 220 -4.70 1.53 -30.87
C THR A 220 -4.40 2.11 -32.26
N LEU A 221 -4.00 3.39 -32.34
CA LEU A 221 -3.74 4.08 -33.61
C LEU A 221 -2.54 3.47 -34.35
N LEU A 222 -1.47 3.14 -33.64
CA LEU A 222 -0.28 2.52 -34.21
C LEU A 222 -0.52 1.04 -34.58
N ALA A 223 -1.26 0.31 -33.74
CA ALA A 223 -1.64 -1.07 -34.05
C ALA A 223 -2.57 -1.15 -35.28
N ALA A 224 -3.53 -0.23 -35.40
CA ALA A 224 -4.47 -0.18 -36.51
C ALA A 224 -3.84 0.20 -37.86
N LEU A 225 -2.59 0.69 -37.88
CA LEU A 225 -1.83 0.87 -39.12
C LEU A 225 -1.62 -0.46 -39.86
N ALA A 226 -1.69 -1.61 -39.16
CA ALA A 226 -1.67 -2.94 -39.75
C ALA A 226 -2.80 -3.17 -40.77
N TYR A 227 -4.01 -2.63 -40.53
CA TYR A 227 -5.14 -2.75 -41.48
C TYR A 227 -4.83 -2.06 -42.80
N PHE A 228 -4.35 -0.81 -42.77
CA PHE A 228 -4.12 -0.02 -43.97
C PHE A 228 -3.00 -0.55 -44.86
N LEU A 229 -1.99 -1.17 -44.25
CA LEU A 229 -0.85 -1.72 -44.98
C LEU A 229 -1.09 -3.17 -45.48
N ASN A 230 -2.20 -3.82 -45.12
CA ASN A 230 -2.47 -5.24 -45.36
C ASN A 230 -1.35 -6.18 -44.85
N LEU A 231 -0.68 -5.81 -43.76
CA LEU A 231 0.48 -6.54 -43.22
C LEU A 231 0.04 -7.75 -42.35
N GLY A 232 -0.43 -8.79 -43.04
CA GLY A 232 -0.77 -10.10 -42.44
C GLY A 232 -2.26 -10.29 -42.10
N THR A 233 -2.61 -11.53 -41.75
CA THR A 233 -3.96 -11.91 -41.32
C THR A 233 -4.15 -11.68 -39.81
N ASN A 234 -5.32 -11.20 -39.41
CA ASN A 234 -5.75 -10.95 -38.01
C ASN A 234 -5.16 -9.68 -37.34
N ALA A 235 -5.38 -8.50 -37.95
CA ALA A 235 -5.00 -7.22 -37.36
C ALA A 235 -5.72 -6.88 -36.04
N ASP A 236 -6.88 -7.49 -35.76
CA ASP A 236 -7.64 -7.35 -34.52
C ASP A 236 -6.81 -7.73 -33.28
N ILE A 237 -5.96 -8.76 -33.42
CA ILE A 237 -5.08 -9.27 -32.36
C ILE A 237 -4.04 -8.23 -31.98
N ALA A 238 -3.52 -7.46 -32.94
CA ALA A 238 -2.55 -6.39 -32.68
C ALA A 238 -3.15 -5.28 -31.82
N VAL A 239 -4.39 -4.87 -32.15
CA VAL A 239 -5.12 -3.85 -31.40
C VAL A 239 -5.34 -4.34 -29.97
N ALA A 240 -5.90 -5.54 -29.79
CA ALA A 240 -6.14 -6.13 -28.47
C ALA A 240 -4.85 -6.25 -27.63
N ALA A 241 -3.79 -6.80 -28.21
CA ALA A 241 -2.52 -7.04 -27.53
C ALA A 241 -1.78 -5.73 -27.16
N SER A 242 -1.88 -4.69 -28.01
CA SER A 242 -1.20 -3.41 -27.77
C SER A 242 -1.73 -2.65 -26.55
N VAL A 243 -3.02 -2.79 -26.26
CA VAL A 243 -3.71 -2.07 -25.16
C VAL A 243 -3.60 -2.82 -23.82
N LEU A 244 -3.20 -4.10 -23.83
CA LEU A 244 -3.10 -4.95 -22.63
C LEU A 244 -2.22 -4.33 -21.53
N LEU A 245 -1.23 -3.51 -21.88
CA LEU A 245 -0.38 -2.77 -20.94
C LEU A 245 -1.14 -1.80 -20.01
N LEU A 246 -2.40 -1.45 -20.33
CA LEU A 246 -3.24 -0.58 -19.52
C LEU A 246 -4.07 -1.31 -18.46
N VAL A 247 -4.22 -2.63 -18.54
CA VAL A 247 -5.08 -3.40 -17.62
C VAL A 247 -4.58 -3.26 -16.17
N PRO A 248 -5.40 -2.76 -15.23
CA PRO A 248 -5.00 -2.57 -13.84
C PRO A 248 -5.09 -3.88 -13.05
N SER A 249 -4.35 -4.91 -13.47
CA SER A 249 -4.42 -6.27 -12.90
C SER A 249 -4.13 -6.29 -11.40
N PHE A 250 -3.08 -5.59 -10.96
CA PHE A 250 -2.67 -5.56 -9.54
C PHE A 250 -3.72 -4.87 -8.63
N PRO A 251 -4.26 -3.67 -8.97
CA PRO A 251 -5.41 -3.11 -8.26
C PRO A 251 -6.64 -4.02 -8.22
N ILE A 252 -6.99 -4.70 -9.32
CA ILE A 252 -8.16 -5.61 -9.37
C ILE A 252 -7.97 -6.81 -8.44
N ILE A 253 -6.81 -7.48 -8.51
CA ILE A 253 -6.50 -8.64 -7.66
C ILE A 253 -6.53 -8.24 -6.18
N ASN A 254 -5.90 -7.12 -5.82
CA ASN A 254 -5.92 -6.62 -4.45
C ASN A 254 -7.33 -6.22 -4.00
N ALA A 255 -8.12 -5.57 -4.84
CA ALA A 255 -9.51 -5.19 -4.52
C ALA A 255 -10.37 -6.42 -4.21
N LEU A 256 -10.26 -7.47 -5.02
CA LEU A 256 -10.98 -8.73 -4.80
C LEU A 256 -10.53 -9.42 -3.51
N SER A 257 -9.21 -9.50 -3.27
CA SER A 257 -8.67 -10.13 -2.06
C SER A 257 -9.03 -9.35 -0.80
N ASP A 258 -9.01 -8.01 -0.84
CA ASP A 258 -9.48 -7.14 0.24
C ASP A 258 -10.96 -7.40 0.57
N ILE A 259 -11.83 -7.49 -0.44
CA ILE A 259 -13.27 -7.82 -0.26
C ILE A 259 -13.44 -9.19 0.41
N LEU A 260 -12.77 -10.22 -0.11
CA LEU A 260 -12.87 -11.59 0.40
C LEU A 260 -12.33 -11.73 1.84
N LYS A 261 -11.34 -10.92 2.22
CA LYS A 261 -10.75 -10.89 3.58
C LYS A 261 -11.46 -9.90 4.53
N GLY A 262 -12.60 -9.34 4.14
CA GLY A 262 -13.44 -8.47 4.98
C GLY A 262 -13.08 -6.97 4.96
N TYR A 263 -12.06 -6.55 4.22
CA TYR A 263 -11.66 -5.15 4.04
C TYR A 263 -12.53 -4.44 2.97
N MET A 264 -13.86 -4.57 3.09
CA MET A 264 -14.84 -4.15 2.08
C MET A 264 -14.66 -2.69 1.62
N ASN A 265 -14.56 -1.73 2.54
CA ASN A 265 -14.41 -0.31 2.22
C ASN A 265 -13.14 0.00 1.42
N MET A 266 -12.06 -0.75 1.66
CA MET A 266 -10.79 -0.60 0.93
C MET A 266 -10.89 -1.22 -0.47
N GLY A 267 -11.44 -2.44 -0.53
CA GLY A 267 -11.59 -3.19 -1.77
C GLY A 267 -12.54 -2.51 -2.77
N VAL A 268 -13.68 -1.99 -2.32
CA VAL A 268 -14.60 -1.22 -3.18
C VAL A 268 -13.93 0.04 -3.74
N GLY A 269 -13.12 0.75 -2.94
CA GLY A 269 -12.36 1.91 -3.42
C GLY A 269 -11.34 1.54 -4.50
N ARG A 270 -10.56 0.47 -4.29
CA ARG A 270 -9.60 -0.06 -5.29
C ARG A 270 -10.30 -0.54 -6.56
N TRP A 271 -11.46 -1.20 -6.42
CA TRP A 271 -12.29 -1.66 -7.54
C TRP A 271 -12.80 -0.49 -8.38
N MET A 272 -13.37 0.54 -7.75
CA MET A 272 -13.86 1.74 -8.44
C MET A 272 -12.74 2.51 -9.15
N PHE A 273 -11.54 2.58 -8.56
CA PHE A 273 -10.38 3.16 -9.24
C PHE A 273 -9.99 2.35 -10.49
N ALA A 274 -9.94 1.03 -10.38
CA ALA A 274 -9.60 0.14 -11.48
C ALA A 274 -10.63 0.20 -12.63
N THR A 275 -11.93 0.19 -12.32
CA THR A 275 -12.99 0.27 -13.34
C THR A 275 -12.99 1.62 -14.05
N MET A 276 -12.74 2.74 -13.34
CA MET A 276 -12.59 4.05 -13.97
C MET A 276 -11.36 4.15 -14.89
N LEU A 277 -10.25 3.50 -14.52
CA LEU A 277 -9.06 3.42 -15.39
C LEU A 277 -9.35 2.62 -16.66
N THR A 278 -10.02 1.46 -16.55
CA THR A 278 -10.42 0.64 -17.69
C THR A 278 -11.44 1.33 -18.59
N LEU A 279 -12.42 2.03 -18.01
CA LEU A 279 -13.38 2.84 -18.77
C LEU A 279 -12.65 3.94 -19.58
N SER A 280 -11.70 4.64 -18.95
CA SER A 280 -10.93 5.68 -19.61
C SER A 280 -10.05 5.15 -20.76
N ALA A 281 -9.44 3.97 -20.56
CA ALA A 281 -8.75 3.26 -21.64
C ALA A 281 -9.70 2.89 -22.79
N CYS A 282 -10.89 2.34 -22.49
CA CYS A 282 -11.91 1.99 -23.48
C CYS A 282 -12.35 3.19 -24.32
N VAL A 283 -12.59 4.35 -23.70
CA VAL A 283 -12.89 5.62 -24.41
C VAL A 283 -11.76 5.99 -25.38
N GLY A 284 -10.49 5.77 -24.99
CA GLY A 284 -9.33 5.97 -25.87
C GLY A 284 -9.34 5.06 -27.11
N ILE A 285 -9.65 3.77 -26.94
CA ILE A 285 -9.77 2.80 -28.06
C ILE A 285 -10.90 3.22 -29.02
N VAL A 286 -12.10 3.47 -28.48
CA VAL A 286 -13.29 3.82 -29.27
C VAL A 286 -13.07 5.13 -30.05
N MET A 287 -12.42 6.13 -29.44
CA MET A 287 -12.04 7.37 -30.11
C MET A 287 -11.15 7.10 -31.33
N THR A 288 -10.19 6.18 -31.24
CA THR A 288 -9.36 5.79 -32.39
C THR A 288 -10.15 5.06 -33.47
N LEU A 289 -11.02 4.11 -33.12
CA LEU A 289 -11.80 3.35 -34.09
C LEU A 289 -12.74 4.27 -34.90
N ILE A 290 -13.39 5.23 -34.24
CA ILE A 290 -14.21 6.28 -34.87
C ILE A 290 -13.34 7.16 -35.78
N PHE A 291 -12.17 7.60 -35.31
CA PHE A 291 -11.25 8.44 -36.08
C PHE A 291 -10.76 7.76 -37.37
N LEU A 292 -10.47 6.46 -37.32
CA LEU A 292 -10.03 5.66 -38.47
C LEU A 292 -11.19 5.15 -39.33
N ARG A 293 -12.45 5.37 -38.93
CA ARG A 293 -13.67 4.84 -39.58
C ARG A 293 -13.64 3.33 -39.79
N ILE A 294 -13.03 2.57 -38.87
CA ILE A 294 -13.03 1.11 -38.91
C ILE A 294 -14.41 0.65 -38.43
N PRO A 295 -15.25 0.02 -39.28
CA PRO A 295 -16.67 -0.19 -38.95
C PRO A 295 -16.90 -1.35 -37.97
N HIS A 296 -15.95 -2.28 -37.85
CA HIS A 296 -16.07 -3.50 -37.04
C HIS A 296 -14.72 -3.80 -36.36
N TRP A 297 -14.74 -4.12 -35.06
CA TRP A 297 -13.61 -4.70 -34.32
C TRP A 297 -14.19 -5.63 -33.27
N GLY A 298 -13.95 -6.94 -33.43
CA GLY A 298 -14.78 -7.98 -32.79
C GLY A 298 -16.03 -8.34 -33.60
N LEU A 299 -16.67 -9.44 -33.18
CA LEU A 299 -17.85 -10.07 -33.80
C LEU A 299 -19.06 -9.12 -33.96
#